data_AF-A0A229UPM3-F1
#
_entry.id   AF-A0A229UPM3-F1
#
_cell.length_a   1.000
_cell.length_b   1.000
_cell.length_c   1.000
_cell.angle_alpha   90.00
_cell.angle_beta   90.00
_cell.angle_gamma   90.00
#
_symmetry.space_group_name_H-M   'P 1'
#
loop_
_entity.id
_entity.type
_entity.pdbx_description
1 polymer ?
#
loop_
_entity_poly.entity_id
_entity_poly.type
_entity_poly.pdbx_seq_one_letter_code
_entity_poly.pdbx_strand_id
1 'polypeptide(L)'
;MWLAVENFEILFKRVSKCVVFGQPVASGSVVNQRISDPRIPMSACYMSLKVQNAEENYYHEVWLKKEGHFAITEAWYRDASVTRKLLHDNVCFSQLQQLFGEEETASVVMRMTEIIKKSERDEWQRQMPRRA
;
A
#
# COMPACT_ATOMS: atom_id res chain seq x y z
N MET A 1 5.14 20.85 -10.56
CA MET A 1 5.87 19.62 -10.16
C MET A 1 6.35 19.66 -8.70
N TRP A 2 6.95 20.75 -8.20
CA TRP A 2 7.43 20.87 -6.80
C TRP A 2 6.33 20.80 -5.71
N LEU A 3 5.17 21.45 -5.94
CA LEU A 3 4.04 21.45 -4.99
C LEU A 3 3.47 20.06 -4.69
N ALA A 4 3.57 19.11 -5.62
CA ALA A 4 3.06 17.75 -5.41
C ALA A 4 3.95 16.93 -4.46
N VAL A 5 5.26 17.18 -4.47
CA VAL A 5 6.24 16.46 -3.63
C VAL A 5 6.18 16.94 -2.18
N GLU A 6 6.09 18.25 -1.95
CA GLU A 6 5.90 18.81 -0.60
C GLU A 6 4.60 18.32 0.04
N ASN A 7 3.54 18.19 -0.76
CA ASN A 7 2.27 17.61 -0.30
C ASN A 7 2.38 16.13 0.05
N PHE A 8 3.24 15.37 -0.66
CA PHE A 8 3.44 13.96 -0.35
C PHE A 8 4.13 13.74 0.99
N GLU A 9 5.19 14.49 1.32
CA GLU A 9 5.91 14.30 2.59
C GLU A 9 5.01 14.52 3.81
N ILE A 10 4.15 15.55 3.74
CA ILE A 10 3.15 15.83 4.79
C ILE A 10 2.16 14.66 4.89
N LEU A 11 1.66 14.18 3.75
CA LEU A 11 0.73 13.06 3.70
C LEU A 11 1.36 11.77 4.26
N PHE A 12 2.61 11.49 3.89
CA PHE A 12 3.38 10.36 4.38
C PHE A 12 3.58 10.41 5.90
N LYS A 13 3.98 11.56 6.46
CA LYS A 13 4.14 11.75 7.90
C LYS A 13 2.84 11.50 8.67
N ARG A 14 1.69 11.78 8.08
CA ARG A 14 0.38 11.49 8.69
C ARG A 14 0.03 10.02 8.57
N VAL A 15 0.08 9.46 7.36
CA VAL A 15 -0.34 8.06 7.13
C VAL A 15 0.54 7.08 7.90
N SER A 16 1.84 7.36 8.05
CA SER A 16 2.78 6.49 8.78
C SER A 16 2.46 6.34 10.27
N LYS A 17 1.70 7.28 10.86
CA LYS A 17 1.17 7.18 12.23
C LYS A 17 -0.12 6.36 12.31
N CYS A 18 -0.80 6.16 11.18
CA CYS A 18 -2.11 5.53 11.09
C CYS A 18 -2.04 4.07 10.62
N VAL A 19 -0.89 3.59 10.14
CA VAL A 19 -0.73 2.23 9.62
C VAL A 19 0.28 1.41 10.42
N VAL A 20 0.05 0.10 10.44
CA VAL A 20 1.05 -0.88 10.83
C VAL A 20 1.72 -1.38 9.55
N PHE A 21 3.02 -1.19 9.42
CA PHE A 21 3.80 -1.72 8.31
C PHE A 21 4.13 -3.19 8.56
N GLY A 22 3.81 -4.05 7.60
CA GLY A 22 4.01 -5.49 7.69
C GLY A 22 4.85 -6.01 6.53
N GLN A 23 5.25 -7.28 6.61
CA GLN A 23 5.93 -7.94 5.50
C GLN A 23 4.91 -8.59 4.56
N PRO A 24 4.85 -8.18 3.27
CA PRO A 24 3.97 -8.81 2.31
C PRO A 24 4.29 -10.30 2.12
N VAL A 25 3.26 -11.13 1.96
CA VAL A 25 3.43 -12.54 1.57
C VAL A 25 3.91 -12.58 0.12
N ALA A 26 5.06 -13.22 -0.09
CA ALA A 26 5.62 -13.50 -1.41
C ALA A 26 4.86 -14.63 -2.11
N SER A 27 4.44 -15.66 -1.38
CA SER A 27 3.52 -16.67 -1.93
C SER A 27 2.73 -17.32 -0.81
N GLY A 28 1.42 -17.52 -1.01
CA GLY A 28 0.54 -18.11 -0.01
C GLY A 28 -0.89 -17.59 -0.07
N SER A 29 -1.68 -17.91 0.96
CA SER A 29 -3.07 -17.45 1.05
C SER A 29 -3.12 -15.97 1.43
N VAL A 30 -3.98 -15.19 0.77
CA VAL A 30 -4.22 -13.78 1.16
C VAL A 30 -5.06 -13.65 2.42
N VAL A 31 -5.91 -14.65 2.69
CA VAL A 31 -6.84 -14.68 3.83
C VAL A 31 -6.22 -15.37 5.04
N ASN A 32 -5.59 -16.52 4.82
CA ASN A 32 -5.05 -17.39 5.87
C ASN A 32 -3.52 -17.45 5.80
N GLN A 33 -2.88 -16.30 6.03
CA GLN A 33 -1.42 -16.18 5.99
C GLN A 33 -0.77 -17.00 7.11
N ARG A 34 0.06 -17.98 6.74
CA ARG A 34 0.81 -18.78 7.70
C ARG A 34 2.08 -18.06 8.12
N ILE A 35 2.60 -18.42 9.29
CA ILE A 35 3.91 -17.96 9.75
C ILE A 35 5.03 -18.46 8.82
N SER A 36 4.84 -19.64 8.24
CA SER A 36 5.78 -20.27 7.30
C SER A 36 5.68 -19.74 5.88
N ASP A 37 4.70 -18.89 5.55
CA ASP A 37 4.55 -18.38 4.19
C ASP A 37 5.75 -17.47 3.88
N PRO A 38 6.42 -17.64 2.71
CA PRO A 38 7.54 -16.80 2.33
C PRO A 38 7.13 -15.34 2.27
N ARG A 39 8.00 -14.45 2.75
CA ARG A 39 7.76 -13.00 2.85
C ARG A 39 8.72 -12.22 1.97
N ILE A 40 8.23 -11.13 1.38
CA ILE A 40 9.11 -10.14 0.76
C ILE A 40 9.84 -9.40 1.90
N PRO A 41 11.18 -9.27 1.87
CA PRO A 41 11.96 -8.68 2.96
C PRO A 41 11.85 -7.14 2.99
N MET A 42 10.63 -6.61 3.08
CA MET A 42 10.33 -5.20 3.21
C MET A 42 9.17 -4.97 4.18
N SER A 43 9.22 -3.89 4.96
CA SER A 43 8.09 -3.46 5.80
C SER A 43 7.28 -2.42 5.05
N ALA A 44 6.08 -2.79 4.62
CA ALA A 44 5.27 -1.97 3.74
C ALA A 44 3.77 -2.07 4.06
N CYS A 45 3.02 -1.11 3.54
CA CYS A 45 1.57 -1.05 3.60
C CYS A 45 1.03 -1.02 2.16
N TYR A 46 0.03 -1.87 1.88
CA TYR A 46 -0.60 -1.94 0.56
C TYR A 46 -1.35 -0.64 0.23
N MET A 47 -1.15 -0.10 -0.98
CA MET A 47 -1.76 1.14 -1.42
C MET A 47 -2.73 0.96 -2.58
N SER A 48 -2.31 0.32 -3.67
CA SER A 48 -3.15 0.16 -4.86
C SER A 48 -2.71 -1.06 -5.68
N LEU A 49 -3.58 -1.45 -6.61
CA LEU A 49 -3.30 -2.45 -7.65
C LEU A 49 -3.66 -1.85 -9.01
N LYS A 50 -2.91 -2.23 -10.04
CA LYS A 50 -3.16 -1.94 -11.45
C LYS A 50 -3.24 -3.27 -12.21
N VAL A 51 -4.28 -3.44 -13.00
CA VAL A 51 -4.44 -4.63 -13.86
C VAL A 51 -3.43 -4.54 -15.00
N GLN A 52 -2.64 -5.60 -15.18
CA GLN A 52 -1.72 -5.72 -16.31
C GLN A 52 -2.25 -6.71 -17.35
N ASN A 53 -2.78 -7.85 -16.87
CA ASN A 53 -3.48 -8.80 -17.71
C ASN A 53 -4.61 -9.46 -16.89
N ALA A 54 -5.86 -9.18 -17.29
CA ALA A 54 -7.04 -9.70 -16.61
C ALA A 54 -7.22 -11.21 -16.80
N GLU A 55 -6.83 -11.76 -17.96
CA GLU A 55 -6.97 -13.19 -18.26
C GLU A 55 -6.05 -14.04 -17.38
N GLU A 56 -4.85 -13.54 -17.10
CA GLU A 56 -3.85 -14.21 -16.26
C GLU A 56 -3.99 -13.88 -14.76
N ASN A 57 -4.96 -13.05 -14.38
CA ASN A 57 -5.06 -12.47 -13.03
C ASN A 57 -3.70 -11.87 -12.59
N TYR A 58 -3.06 -11.14 -13.49
CA TYR A 58 -1.75 -10.53 -13.32
C TYR A 58 -1.88 -9.02 -13.11
N TYR A 59 -1.29 -8.56 -12.01
CA TYR A 59 -1.39 -7.19 -11.54
C TYR A 59 -0.02 -6.67 -11.14
N HIS A 60 0.10 -5.36 -11.13
CA HIS A 60 1.11 -4.70 -10.34
C HIS A 60 0.49 -4.08 -9.10
N GLU A 61 1.15 -4.25 -7.97
CA GLU A 61 0.72 -3.66 -6.70
C GLU A 61 1.72 -2.61 -6.24
N VAL A 62 1.21 -1.51 -5.69
CA VAL A 62 2.00 -0.45 -5.08
C VAL A 62 1.95 -0.58 -3.57
N TRP A 63 3.14 -0.57 -2.96
CA TRP A 63 3.35 -0.70 -1.53
C TRP A 63 4.07 0.53 -1.00
N LEU A 64 3.53 1.21 0.02
CA LEU A 64 4.23 2.28 0.74
C LEU A 64 5.13 1.67 1.81
N LYS A 65 6.42 1.95 1.75
CA LYS A 65 7.40 1.51 2.73
C LYS A 65 7.46 2.47 3.92
N LYS A 66 7.96 1.97 5.05
CA LYS A 66 8.13 2.74 6.29
C LYS A 66 9.10 3.93 6.11
N GLU A 67 9.98 3.87 5.13
CA GLU A 67 10.98 4.90 4.82
C GLU A 67 10.42 6.01 3.90
N GLY A 68 9.14 5.98 3.53
CA GLY A 68 8.51 7.00 2.67
C GLY A 68 8.75 6.81 1.17
N HIS A 69 9.27 5.65 0.79
CA HIS A 69 9.40 5.22 -0.61
C HIS A 69 8.34 4.19 -0.96
N PHE A 70 8.20 3.88 -2.24
CA PHE A 70 7.32 2.84 -2.73
C PHE A 70 8.11 1.61 -3.19
N ALA A 71 7.48 0.46 -3.06
CA ALA A 71 7.86 -0.76 -3.75
C ALA A 71 6.73 -1.17 -4.68
N ILE A 72 7.10 -1.80 -5.79
CA ILE A 72 6.16 -2.31 -6.77
C ILE A 72 6.39 -3.80 -6.88
N THR A 73 5.32 -4.58 -6.77
CA THR A 73 5.38 -6.02 -6.95
C THR A 73 4.51 -6.44 -8.12
N GLU A 74 5.01 -7.39 -8.89
CA GLU A 74 4.17 -8.25 -9.72
C GLU A 74 3.37 -9.18 -8.81
N ALA A 75 2.09 -9.39 -9.10
CA ALA A 75 1.21 -10.26 -8.35
C ALA A 75 0.33 -11.08 -9.29
N TRP A 76 0.34 -12.41 -9.11
CA TRP A 76 -0.54 -13.36 -9.77
C TRP A 76 -1.50 -13.95 -8.75
N TYR A 77 -2.79 -13.72 -8.97
CA TYR A 77 -3.85 -14.23 -8.11
C TYR A 77 -4.43 -15.52 -8.69
N ARG A 78 -4.54 -16.54 -7.84
CA ARG A 78 -5.17 -17.82 -8.17
C ARG A 78 -6.03 -18.25 -6.99
N ASP A 79 -7.34 -18.18 -7.15
CA ASP A 79 -8.33 -18.36 -6.09
C ASP A 79 -8.02 -17.47 -4.87
N ALA A 80 -7.86 -18.06 -3.68
CA ALA A 80 -7.50 -17.37 -2.44
C ALA A 80 -5.98 -17.26 -2.22
N SER A 81 -5.17 -17.54 -3.23
CA SER A 81 -3.71 -17.52 -3.16
C SER A 81 -3.12 -16.46 -4.07
N VAL A 82 -1.94 -15.97 -3.70
CA VAL A 82 -1.18 -15.00 -4.48
C VAL A 82 0.27 -15.45 -4.55
N THR A 83 0.89 -15.21 -5.69
CA THR A 83 2.36 -15.22 -5.82
C THR A 83 2.80 -13.82 -6.22
N ARG A 84 3.80 -13.29 -5.53
CA ARG A 84 4.36 -11.97 -5.72
C ARG A 84 5.83 -12.03 -6.01
N LYS A 85 6.28 -11.10 -6.83
CA LYS A 85 7.69 -10.85 -7.11
C LYS A 85 7.96 -9.36 -7.04
N LEU A 86 9.04 -8.97 -6.37
CA LEU A 86 9.47 -7.57 -6.33
C LEU A 86 9.91 -7.14 -7.74
N LEU A 87 9.28 -6.08 -8.26
CA LEU A 87 9.56 -5.51 -9.58
C LEU A 87 10.46 -4.28 -9.45
N HIS A 88 10.08 -3.35 -8.57
CA HIS A 88 10.87 -2.17 -8.24
C HIS A 88 10.89 -1.95 -6.73
N ASP A 89 12.00 -1.42 -6.23
CA ASP A 89 12.16 -1.05 -4.82
C ASP A 89 12.68 0.38 -4.70
N ASN A 90 12.32 1.05 -3.61
CA ASN A 90 12.71 2.42 -3.26
C ASN A 90 12.34 3.47 -4.33
N VAL A 91 11.17 3.31 -4.95
CA VAL A 91 10.62 4.25 -5.93
C VAL A 91 10.12 5.49 -5.19
N CYS A 92 10.58 6.69 -5.56
CA CYS A 92 10.06 7.93 -4.98
C CYS A 92 8.73 8.35 -5.63
N PHE A 93 8.00 9.28 -5.02
CA PHE A 93 6.66 9.68 -5.50
C PHE A 93 6.66 10.19 -6.96
N SER A 94 7.67 10.97 -7.35
CA SER A 94 7.79 11.45 -8.74
C SER A 94 8.08 10.33 -9.74
N GLN A 95 8.87 9.33 -9.35
CA GLN A 95 9.13 8.13 -10.17
C GLN A 95 7.88 7.24 -10.27
N LEU A 96 7.08 7.15 -9.20
CA LEU A 96 5.83 6.39 -9.21
C LEU A 96 4.88 6.91 -10.30
N GLN A 97 4.72 8.24 -10.39
CA GLN A 97 3.90 8.87 -11.44
C GLN A 97 4.40 8.56 -12.85
N GLN A 98 5.71 8.53 -13.06
CA GLN A 98 6.31 8.19 -14.35
C GLN A 98 6.13 6.71 -14.73
N LEU A 99 6.24 5.81 -13.76
CA LEU A 99 6.18 4.36 -14.00
C LEU A 99 4.74 3.85 -14.11
N PHE A 100 3.83 4.38 -13.31
CA PHE A 100 2.48 3.83 -13.15
C PHE A 100 1.38 4.66 -13.80
N GLY A 101 1.63 5.94 -14.04
CA GLY A 101 0.64 6.89 -14.54
C GLY A 101 0.04 7.75 -13.44
N GLU A 102 -0.65 8.80 -13.87
CA GLU A 102 -1.25 9.77 -12.96
C GLU A 102 -2.45 9.19 -12.20
N GLU A 103 -3.25 8.34 -12.84
CA GLU A 103 -4.46 7.74 -12.27
C GLU A 103 -4.13 6.84 -11.07
N GLU A 104 -3.13 5.97 -11.21
CA GLU A 104 -2.70 5.09 -10.13
C GLU A 104 -2.02 5.87 -9.00
N THR A 105 -1.26 6.90 -9.35
CA THR A 105 -0.64 7.79 -8.35
C THR A 105 -1.72 8.55 -7.57
N ALA A 106 -2.76 9.04 -8.25
CA ALA A 106 -3.92 9.65 -7.60
C ALA A 106 -4.66 8.66 -6.69
N SER A 107 -4.78 7.40 -7.11
CA SER A 107 -5.36 6.32 -6.30
C SER A 107 -4.56 6.05 -5.03
N VAL A 108 -3.22 6.11 -5.09
CA VAL A 108 -2.35 6.01 -3.90
C VAL A 108 -2.59 7.18 -2.94
N VAL A 109 -2.65 8.42 -3.45
CA VAL A 109 -2.92 9.62 -2.63
C VAL A 109 -4.30 9.56 -1.98
N MET A 110 -5.31 9.13 -2.73
CA MET A 110 -6.66 8.91 -2.23
C MET A 110 -6.65 7.87 -1.11
N ARG A 111 -5.98 6.73 -1.31
CA ARG A 111 -5.86 5.68 -0.29
C ARG A 111 -5.21 6.18 1.00
N MET A 112 -4.10 6.91 0.90
CA MET A 112 -3.44 7.51 2.06
C MET A 112 -4.39 8.45 2.82
N THR A 113 -5.18 9.24 2.10
CA THR A 113 -6.17 10.16 2.68
C THR A 113 -7.30 9.41 3.39
N GLU A 114 -7.80 8.31 2.81
CA GLU A 114 -8.80 7.44 3.44
C GLU A 114 -8.31 6.82 4.74
N ILE A 115 -7.06 6.34 4.76
CA ILE A 115 -6.43 5.76 5.94
C ILE A 115 -6.39 6.78 7.08
N ILE A 116 -5.93 8.00 6.79
CA ILE A 116 -5.85 9.09 7.77
C ILE A 116 -7.26 9.41 8.31
N LYS A 117 -8.23 9.64 7.42
CA LYS A 117 -9.62 9.93 7.82
C LYS A 117 -10.23 8.82 8.66
N LYS A 118 -9.92 7.56 8.35
CA LYS A 118 -10.40 6.41 9.14
C LYS A 118 -9.78 6.43 10.54
N SER A 119 -8.46 6.61 10.64
CA SER A 119 -7.76 6.72 11.92
C SER A 119 -8.34 7.82 12.80
N GLU A 120 -8.58 9.00 12.23
CA GLU A 120 -9.17 10.14 12.93
C GLU A 120 -10.57 9.78 13.47
N ARG A 121 -11.46 9.20 12.63
CA ARG A 121 -12.78 8.76 13.08
C ARG A 121 -12.72 7.71 14.20
N ASP A 122 -11.82 6.76 14.09
CA ASP A 122 -11.64 5.70 15.09
C ASP A 122 -11.15 6.29 16.43
N GLU A 123 -10.27 7.31 16.40
CA GLU A 123 -9.85 8.07 17.58
C GLU A 123 -11.02 8.82 18.24
N TRP A 124 -11.85 9.51 17.45
CA TRP A 124 -13.04 10.20 17.94
C TRP A 124 -14.02 9.24 18.63
N GLN A 125 -14.24 8.04 18.05
CA GLN A 125 -15.11 7.02 18.65
C GLN A 125 -14.57 6.47 19.97
N ARG A 126 -13.25 6.40 20.15
CA ARG A 126 -12.61 5.97 21.40
C ARG A 126 -12.71 7.01 22.51
N GLN A 127 -12.83 8.30 22.16
CA GLN A 127 -12.92 9.41 23.12
C GLN A 127 -14.36 9.68 23.59
N MET A 128 -15.37 9.16 22.90
CA MET A 128 -16.77 9.29 23.32
C MET A 128 -17.04 8.40 24.55
N PRO A 129 -17.61 8.94 25.64
CA PRO A 129 -18.04 8.13 26.78
C PRO A 129 -19.06 7.11 26.30
N ARG A 130 -18.81 5.82 26.52
CA ARG A 130 -19.86 4.81 26.39
C ARG A 130 -20.93 5.17 27.42
N ARG A 131 -22.10 5.66 26.96
CA ARG A 131 -23.28 5.74 27.81
C ARG A 131 -23.56 4.32 28.28
N ALA A 132 -23.26 4.06 29.55
CA ALA A 132 -23.73 2.90 30.29
C ALA A 132 -25.24 3.05 30.55
#